data_AF-A0AAW8QBL3-F1
#
_entry.id   AF-A0AAW8QBL3-F1
#
_cell.length_a   1.000
_cell.length_b   1.000
_cell.length_c   1.000
_cell.angle_alpha   90.00
_cell.angle_beta   90.00
_cell.angle_gamma   90.00
#
_symmetry.space_group_name_H-M   'P 1'
#
loop_
_entity.id
_entity.type
_entity.pdbx_description
1 polymer ?
#
loop_
_entity_poly.entity_id
_entity_poly.type
_entity_poly.pdbx_seq_one_letter_code
_entity_poly.pdbx_strand_id
1 'polypeptide(L)'
;MNNLTSEYQDVHLKKIEKQIKWSIFIAILLIALVLISYFLHFNGGFHKDQDKWGTFGDFVGGTLNPVLAALAFYWLTSSIRLQIQELRDTRGVLEETASHQREIATLEGENVQTQQRILELQTASLTKQLQAAEQQQQQIAIQNFENIFFELLKTKNDAIQDISFHTKKSSLNSATGFEFIKINGKDAISRHLRAFKETDYGKWEDYYNNNLINSFSSYFRICYQIVRLIDDNTTLASLERFKNKDYSIKQKQYFDIFKATLQQSELEALFYNCLYNYRKYKEILEKYGIFEPLVNMGSEKSLRFIKEHAYMYDISAFDRNKYFLKYFEEIKKIDLNINPINIYSSISFLEKQGLIPVFYPDGVTKKLGGKEFPIEYSDFYNLVLMKINLYKKTVSGYELDLKVCEDINELKIFKQNVEELNNQIKILDEIDCLESIFYLVKYSIDFNEYIGFNKGKLTS
;
A
#
# COMPACT_ATOMS: atom_id res chain seq x y z
N MET A 1 68.49 -4.96 -15.67
CA MET A 1 69.34 -5.34 -16.82
C MET A 1 70.40 -4.29 -17.20
N ASN A 2 70.46 -3.11 -16.56
CA ASN A 2 71.33 -2.00 -17.01
C ASN A 2 72.83 -2.12 -16.62
N ASN A 3 73.21 -2.96 -15.65
CA ASN A 3 74.61 -3.04 -15.21
C ASN A 3 75.50 -3.96 -16.09
N LEU A 4 74.92 -4.95 -16.78
CA LEU A 4 75.68 -5.94 -17.55
C LEU A 4 76.08 -5.44 -18.94
N THR A 5 75.30 -4.55 -19.55
CA THR A 5 75.58 -3.97 -20.87
C THR A 5 76.63 -2.86 -20.82
N SER A 6 76.62 -2.06 -19.75
CA SER A 6 77.62 -1.02 -19.47
C SER A 6 79.03 -1.59 -19.36
N GLU A 7 79.19 -2.72 -18.66
CA GLU A 7 80.50 -3.34 -18.41
C GLU A 7 81.09 -3.96 -19.69
N TYR A 8 80.24 -4.45 -20.60
CA TYR A 8 80.67 -5.06 -21.86
C TYR A 8 81.13 -4.03 -22.91
N GLN A 9 80.43 -2.89 -23.02
CA GLN A 9 80.84 -1.77 -23.89
C GLN A 9 82.19 -1.20 -23.47
N ASP A 10 82.43 -1.10 -22.16
CA ASP A 10 83.65 -0.51 -21.61
C ASP A 10 84.90 -1.37 -21.87
N VAL A 11 84.74 -2.70 -21.95
CA VAL A 11 85.82 -3.64 -22.32
C VAL A 11 86.17 -3.55 -23.80
N HIS A 12 85.17 -3.42 -24.68
CA HIS A 12 85.39 -3.31 -26.12
C HIS A 12 86.05 -1.99 -26.51
N LEU A 13 85.63 -0.88 -25.89
CA LEU A 13 86.25 0.44 -26.09
C LEU A 13 87.72 0.44 -25.65
N LYS A 14 88.03 -0.12 -24.47
CA LYS A 14 89.42 -0.27 -23.99
C LYS A 14 90.28 -1.11 -24.94
N LYS A 15 89.71 -2.14 -25.57
CA LYS A 15 90.42 -2.98 -26.55
C LYS A 15 90.74 -2.20 -27.83
N ILE A 16 89.80 -1.41 -28.34
CA ILE A 16 89.99 -0.56 -29.52
C ILE A 16 91.03 0.53 -29.23
N GLU A 17 90.94 1.22 -28.09
CA GLU A 17 91.94 2.21 -27.68
C GLU A 17 93.35 1.62 -27.60
N LYS A 18 93.48 0.41 -27.05
CA LYS A 18 94.76 -0.31 -27.00
C LYS A 18 95.29 -0.60 -28.40
N GLN A 19 94.44 -1.01 -29.33
CA GLN A 19 94.83 -1.25 -30.73
C GLN A 19 95.22 0.05 -31.45
N ILE A 20 94.54 1.17 -31.19
CA ILE A 20 94.91 2.50 -31.69
C ILE A 20 96.31 2.87 -31.21
N LYS A 21 96.54 2.80 -29.89
CA LYS A 21 97.85 3.12 -29.29
C LYS A 21 98.98 2.25 -29.85
N TRP A 22 98.72 0.96 -30.06
CA TRP A 22 99.70 0.05 -30.63
C TRP A 22 99.99 0.34 -32.11
N SER A 23 98.97 0.75 -32.88
CA SER A 23 99.11 1.15 -34.28
C SER A 23 99.90 2.45 -34.44
N ILE A 24 99.66 3.43 -33.56
CA ILE A 24 100.45 4.67 -33.49
C ILE A 24 101.90 4.34 -33.16
N PHE A 25 102.13 3.44 -32.20
CA PHE A 25 103.48 2.99 -31.85
C PHE A 25 104.20 2.33 -33.04
N ILE A 26 103.51 1.45 -33.79
CA ILE A 26 104.05 0.83 -35.02
C ILE A 26 104.36 1.90 -36.08
N ALA A 27 103.47 2.87 -36.28
CA ALA A 27 103.71 3.96 -37.22
C ALA A 27 104.96 4.76 -36.85
N ILE A 28 105.13 5.11 -35.56
CA ILE A 28 106.33 5.80 -35.06
C ILE A 28 107.58 4.95 -35.23
N LEU A 29 107.50 3.64 -34.94
CA LEU A 29 108.61 2.71 -35.10
C LEU A 29 109.04 2.60 -36.57
N LEU A 30 108.08 2.53 -37.51
CA LEU A 30 108.35 2.48 -38.94
C LEU A 30 108.98 3.79 -39.45
N ILE A 31 108.50 4.93 -38.98
CA ILE A 31 109.11 6.24 -39.25
C ILE A 31 110.56 6.25 -38.77
N ALA A 32 110.79 5.84 -37.52
CA ALA A 32 112.12 5.76 -36.94
C ALA A 32 113.02 4.77 -37.69
N LEU A 33 112.50 3.61 -38.12
CA LEU A 33 113.24 2.61 -38.89
C LEU A 33 113.68 3.17 -40.25
N VAL A 34 112.80 3.87 -40.97
CA VAL A 34 113.13 4.50 -42.26
C VAL A 34 114.20 5.57 -42.07
N LEU A 35 114.08 6.40 -41.03
CA LEU A 35 115.08 7.42 -40.69
C LEU A 35 116.42 6.80 -40.27
N ILE A 36 116.41 5.79 -39.39
CA ILE A 36 117.62 5.10 -38.93
C ILE A 36 118.30 4.38 -40.08
N SER A 37 117.55 3.64 -40.91
CA SER A 37 118.11 2.97 -42.09
C SER A 37 118.74 3.97 -43.05
N TYR A 38 118.16 5.16 -43.20
CA TYR A 38 118.74 6.23 -43.98
C TYR A 38 120.06 6.75 -43.36
N PHE A 39 120.07 7.13 -42.08
CA PHE A 39 121.27 7.67 -41.43
C PHE A 39 122.40 6.64 -41.20
N LEU A 40 122.08 5.35 -41.11
CA LEU A 40 123.08 4.27 -41.04
C LEU A 40 123.71 3.97 -42.39
N HIS A 41 122.95 4.05 -43.48
CA HIS A 41 123.47 3.80 -44.82
C HIS A 41 124.24 5.02 -45.37
N PHE A 42 123.77 6.22 -45.06
CA PHE A 42 124.39 7.48 -45.47
C PHE A 42 125.11 8.11 -44.26
N ASN A 43 126.41 7.83 -44.10
CA ASN A 43 127.26 8.34 -43.03
C ASN A 43 127.18 9.88 -42.84
N GLY A 44 126.33 10.33 -41.92
CA GLY A 44 126.62 11.36 -40.92
C GLY A 44 126.78 12.84 -41.32
N GLY A 45 125.98 13.40 -42.24
CA GLY A 45 125.92 14.87 -42.38
C GLY A 45 124.71 15.40 -43.16
N PHE A 46 124.10 16.50 -42.69
CA PHE A 46 123.08 17.23 -43.46
C PHE A 46 123.73 17.93 -44.65
N HIS A 47 123.32 17.58 -45.88
CA HIS A 47 123.76 18.28 -47.07
C HIS A 47 122.99 19.61 -47.24
N LYS A 48 123.69 20.67 -47.66
CA LYS A 48 123.11 22.01 -47.93
C LYS A 48 122.40 22.12 -49.29
N ASP A 49 122.46 21.08 -50.13
CA ASP A 49 121.81 21.04 -51.46
C ASP A 49 120.34 20.68 -51.36
N GLN A 50 119.48 21.55 -51.89
CA GLN A 50 118.02 21.42 -51.85
C GLN A 50 117.50 20.24 -52.69
N ASP A 51 118.17 19.89 -53.80
CA ASP A 51 117.77 18.75 -54.64
C ASP A 51 117.90 17.39 -53.91
N LYS A 52 118.92 17.24 -53.05
CA LYS A 52 119.09 16.02 -52.23
C LYS A 52 118.00 15.87 -51.17
N TRP A 53 117.45 16.99 -50.69
CA TRP A 53 116.27 16.98 -49.80
C TRP A 53 115.00 16.52 -50.52
N GLY A 54 114.87 16.82 -51.82
CA GLY A 54 113.80 16.29 -52.67
C GLY A 54 113.87 14.77 -52.79
N THR A 55 115.03 14.22 -53.16
CA THR A 55 115.22 12.76 -53.28
C THR A 55 115.09 12.02 -51.95
N PHE A 56 115.51 12.64 -50.84
CA PHE A 56 115.25 12.12 -49.49
C PHE A 56 113.75 12.08 -49.19
N GLY A 57 113.03 13.16 -49.50
CA GLY A 57 111.58 13.22 -49.41
C GLY A 57 110.88 12.16 -50.24
N ASP A 58 111.39 11.86 -51.44
CA ASP A 58 110.86 10.80 -52.31
C ASP A 58 111.10 9.39 -51.75
N PHE A 59 112.25 9.13 -51.11
CA PHE A 59 112.53 7.85 -50.45
C PHE A 59 111.66 7.64 -49.19
N VAL A 60 111.60 8.65 -48.33
CA VAL A 60 110.79 8.63 -47.11
C VAL A 60 109.31 8.55 -47.48
N GLY A 61 108.84 9.44 -48.36
CA GLY A 61 107.46 9.47 -48.83
C GLY A 61 107.06 8.24 -49.62
N GLY A 62 107.92 7.73 -50.50
CA GLY A 62 107.66 6.53 -51.31
C GLY A 62 107.56 5.24 -50.50
N THR A 63 108.27 5.15 -49.38
CA THR A 63 108.22 3.98 -48.48
C THR A 63 107.15 4.13 -47.41
N LEU A 64 107.01 5.33 -46.83
CA LEU A 64 106.16 5.58 -45.68
C LEU A 64 104.70 5.87 -46.07
N ASN A 65 104.43 6.59 -47.16
CA ASN A 65 103.05 6.92 -47.54
C ASN A 65 102.20 5.69 -47.87
N PRO A 66 102.67 4.66 -48.61
CA PRO A 66 101.87 3.46 -48.84
C PRO A 66 101.52 2.72 -47.55
N VAL A 67 102.46 2.67 -46.59
CA VAL A 67 102.25 2.00 -45.30
C VAL A 67 101.30 2.79 -44.41
N LEU A 68 101.47 4.12 -44.32
CA LEU A 68 100.55 5.00 -43.58
C LEU A 68 99.16 5.04 -44.22
N ALA A 69 99.05 5.05 -45.55
CA ALA A 69 97.77 4.98 -46.26
C ALA A 69 97.07 3.64 -46.04
N ALA A 70 97.80 2.52 -46.03
CA ALA A 70 97.26 1.20 -45.68
C ALA A 70 96.75 1.16 -44.22
N LEU A 71 97.50 1.75 -43.28
CA LEU A 71 97.07 1.89 -41.89
C LEU A 71 95.81 2.79 -41.76
N ALA A 72 95.77 3.92 -42.47
CA ALA A 72 94.60 4.80 -42.48
C ALA A 72 93.36 4.11 -43.08
N PHE A 73 93.53 3.37 -44.17
CA PHE A 73 92.46 2.59 -44.79
C PHE A 73 91.95 1.46 -43.88
N TYR A 74 92.85 0.76 -43.19
CA TYR A 74 92.49 -0.25 -42.18
C TYR A 74 91.64 0.37 -41.05
N TRP A 75 92.05 1.53 -40.54
CA TRP A 75 91.30 2.24 -39.49
C TRP A 75 89.95 2.75 -39.98
N LEU A 76 89.87 3.30 -41.18
CA LEU A 76 88.60 3.74 -41.79
C LEU A 76 87.64 2.55 -41.96
N THR A 77 88.14 1.43 -42.49
CA THR A 77 87.35 0.20 -42.66
C THR A 77 86.89 -0.36 -41.32
N SER A 78 87.74 -0.31 -40.28
CA SER A 78 87.39 -0.75 -38.93
C SER A 78 86.33 0.15 -38.29
N SER A 79 86.43 1.47 -38.48
CA SER A 79 85.44 2.45 -37.99
C SER A 79 84.08 2.26 -38.68
N ILE A 80 84.05 2.07 -40.01
CA ILE A 80 82.81 1.79 -40.75
C ILE A 80 82.17 0.48 -40.26
N ARG A 81 82.96 -0.57 -40.04
CA ARG A 81 82.45 -1.83 -39.48
C ARG A 81 81.83 -1.64 -38.08
N LEU A 82 82.47 -0.84 -37.23
CA LEU A 82 81.95 -0.52 -35.90
C LEU A 82 80.64 0.28 -35.99
N GLN A 83 80.58 1.30 -36.85
CA GLN A 83 79.36 2.09 -37.08
C GLN A 83 78.21 1.23 -37.60
N ILE A 84 78.48 0.29 -38.52
CA ILE A 84 77.47 -0.67 -39.00
C ILE A 84 76.99 -1.57 -37.86
N GLN A 85 77.89 -2.00 -36.98
CA GLN A 85 77.54 -2.78 -35.80
C GLN A 85 76.68 -1.97 -34.82
N GLU A 86 77.09 -0.75 -34.47
CA GLU A 86 76.29 0.14 -33.61
C GLU A 86 74.92 0.44 -34.20
N LEU A 87 74.83 0.64 -35.52
CA LEU A 87 73.56 0.89 -36.21
C LEU A 87 72.67 -0.36 -36.22
N ARG A 88 73.26 -1.56 -36.33
CA ARG A 88 72.54 -2.83 -36.22
C ARG A 88 72.03 -3.06 -34.79
N ASP A 89 72.87 -2.81 -33.79
CA ASP A 89 72.52 -2.96 -32.38
C ASP A 89 71.43 -1.95 -32.01
N THR A 90 71.54 -0.70 -32.48
CA THR A 90 70.50 0.34 -32.31
C THR A 90 69.18 -0.06 -32.96
N ARG A 91 69.21 -0.61 -34.18
CA ARG A 91 67.99 -1.13 -34.84
C ARG A 91 67.36 -2.27 -34.05
N GLY A 92 68.16 -3.19 -33.52
CA GLY A 92 67.67 -4.27 -32.66
C GLY A 92 66.96 -3.75 -31.41
N VAL A 93 67.57 -2.79 -30.71
CA VAL A 93 66.96 -2.14 -29.54
C VAL A 93 65.69 -1.38 -29.90
N LEU A 94 65.65 -0.69 -31.05
CA LEU A 94 64.45 0.03 -31.52
C LEU A 94 63.31 -0.92 -31.89
N GLU A 95 63.60 -2.04 -32.53
CA GLU A 95 62.61 -3.09 -32.85
C GLU A 95 62.05 -3.71 -31.58
N GLU A 96 62.91 -4.06 -30.61
CA GLU A 96 62.51 -4.54 -29.28
C GLU A 96 61.63 -3.50 -28.57
N THR A 97 62.04 -2.22 -28.56
CA THR A 97 61.25 -1.13 -27.97
C THR A 97 59.89 -0.96 -28.64
N ALA A 98 59.82 -1.04 -29.97
CA ALA A 98 58.56 -0.95 -30.71
C ALA A 98 57.64 -2.14 -30.42
N SER A 99 58.19 -3.35 -30.26
CA SER A 99 57.42 -4.52 -29.84
C SER A 99 56.86 -4.37 -28.43
N HIS A 100 57.69 -3.93 -27.47
CA HIS A 100 57.24 -3.66 -26.10
C HIS A 100 56.20 -2.54 -26.03
N GLN A 101 56.33 -1.47 -26.82
CA GLN A 101 55.31 -0.42 -26.90
C GLN A 101 53.96 -0.93 -27.44
N ARG A 102 53.98 -1.82 -28.43
CA ARG A 102 52.73 -2.45 -28.91
C ARG A 102 52.10 -3.32 -27.83
N GLU A 103 52.90 -4.10 -27.12
CA GLU A 103 52.42 -4.95 -26.01
C GLU A 103 51.83 -4.09 -24.88
N ILE A 104 52.49 -2.99 -24.51
CA ILE A 104 51.97 -2.02 -23.52
C ILE A 104 50.65 -1.43 -24.00
N ALA A 105 50.55 -0.99 -25.26
CA ALA A 105 49.31 -0.43 -25.81
C ALA A 105 48.16 -1.46 -25.82
N THR A 106 48.44 -2.73 -26.12
CA THR A 106 47.44 -3.81 -26.04
C THR A 106 46.99 -4.05 -24.60
N LEU A 107 47.93 -4.14 -23.66
CA LEU A 107 47.63 -4.33 -22.24
C LEU A 107 46.85 -3.14 -21.65
N GLU A 108 47.18 -1.92 -22.07
CA GLU A 108 46.45 -0.71 -21.66
C GLU A 108 45.03 -0.73 -22.21
N GLY A 109 44.83 -1.15 -23.47
CA GLY A 109 43.51 -1.37 -24.06
C GLY A 109 42.67 -2.41 -23.29
N GLU A 110 43.26 -3.56 -22.96
CA GLU A 110 42.62 -4.60 -22.14
C GLU A 110 42.30 -4.12 -20.72
N ASN A 111 43.19 -3.34 -20.11
CA ASN A 111 42.98 -2.76 -18.78
C ASN A 111 41.83 -1.75 -18.78
N VAL A 112 41.75 -0.87 -19.79
CA VAL A 112 40.62 0.07 -19.95
C VAL A 112 39.30 -0.70 -20.13
N GLN A 113 39.26 -1.74 -20.96
CA GLN A 113 38.06 -2.58 -21.11
C GLN A 113 37.67 -3.26 -19.80
N THR A 114 38.65 -3.77 -19.06
CA THR A 114 38.42 -4.38 -17.74
C THR A 114 37.86 -3.36 -16.74
N GLN A 115 38.39 -2.14 -16.73
CA GLN A 115 37.89 -1.05 -15.89
C GLN A 115 36.44 -0.66 -16.24
N GLN A 116 36.12 -0.56 -17.54
CA GLN A 116 34.75 -0.31 -17.99
C GLN A 116 33.80 -1.41 -17.50
N ARG A 117 34.21 -2.68 -17.63
CA ARG A 117 33.45 -3.84 -17.16
C ARG A 117 33.22 -3.82 -15.65
N ILE A 118 34.24 -3.46 -14.87
CA ILE A 118 34.13 -3.32 -13.42
C ILE A 118 33.12 -2.23 -13.05
N LEU A 119 33.18 -1.07 -13.73
CA LEU A 119 32.25 0.03 -13.49
C LEU A 119 30.79 -0.36 -13.82
N GLU A 120 30.57 -1.06 -14.94
CA GLU A 120 29.25 -1.62 -15.30
C GLU A 120 28.73 -2.57 -14.22
N LEU A 121 29.57 -3.47 -13.71
CA LEU A 121 29.18 -4.40 -12.66
C LEU A 121 28.92 -3.68 -11.32
N GLN A 122 29.70 -2.65 -10.99
CA GLN A 122 29.49 -1.83 -9.79
C GLN A 122 28.17 -1.07 -9.86
N THR A 123 27.86 -0.44 -10.99
CA THR A 123 26.58 0.27 -11.18
C THR A 123 25.40 -0.68 -11.11
N ALA A 124 25.46 -1.83 -11.80
CA ALA A 124 24.42 -2.86 -11.73
C ALA A 124 24.24 -3.43 -10.31
N SER A 125 25.34 -3.64 -9.57
CA SER A 125 25.31 -4.06 -8.16
C SER A 125 24.65 -3.01 -7.27
N LEU A 126 25.02 -1.73 -7.44
CA LEU A 126 24.45 -0.62 -6.68
C LEU A 126 22.94 -0.48 -6.94
N THR A 127 22.49 -0.60 -8.19
CA THR A 127 21.06 -0.59 -8.52
C THR A 127 20.30 -1.71 -7.81
N LYS A 128 20.86 -2.94 -7.79
CA LYS A 128 20.26 -4.07 -7.05
C LYS A 128 20.24 -3.81 -5.55
N GLN A 129 21.28 -3.21 -4.99
CA GLN A 129 21.33 -2.84 -3.58
C GLN A 129 20.29 -1.78 -3.22
N LEU A 130 20.11 -0.76 -4.06
CA LEU A 130 19.07 0.26 -3.87
C LEU A 130 17.66 -0.35 -3.92
N GLN A 131 17.38 -1.20 -4.91
CA GLN A 131 16.10 -1.90 -5.02
C GLN A 131 15.83 -2.80 -3.80
N ALA A 132 16.83 -3.54 -3.34
CA ALA A 132 16.72 -4.37 -2.14
C ALA A 132 16.49 -3.52 -0.88
N ALA A 133 17.17 -2.37 -0.76
CA ALA A 133 16.99 -1.44 0.35
C ALA A 133 15.59 -0.82 0.36
N GLU A 134 15.03 -0.46 -0.79
CA GLU A 134 13.65 0.04 -0.92
C GLU A 134 12.62 -1.02 -0.50
N GLN A 135 12.79 -2.26 -0.97
CA GLN A 135 11.93 -3.38 -0.56
C GLN A 135 12.05 -3.66 0.94
N GLN A 136 13.26 -3.60 1.49
CA GLN A 136 13.48 -3.74 2.93
C GLN A 136 12.83 -2.62 3.72
N GLN A 137 12.92 -1.37 3.26
CA GLN A 137 12.26 -0.23 3.90
C GLN A 137 10.73 -0.39 3.91
N GLN A 138 10.14 -0.86 2.81
CA GLN A 138 8.71 -1.18 2.73
C GLN A 138 8.34 -2.30 3.71
N GLN A 139 9.12 -3.38 3.78
CA GLN A 139 8.87 -4.49 4.71
C GLN A 139 8.94 -4.04 6.17
N ILE A 140 9.92 -3.20 6.53
CA ILE A 140 10.04 -2.61 7.88
C ILE A 140 8.83 -1.73 8.19
N ALA A 141 8.37 -0.93 7.23
CA ALA A 141 7.19 -0.09 7.41
C ALA A 141 5.92 -0.94 7.66
N ILE A 142 5.75 -2.05 6.94
CA ILE A 142 4.66 -3.00 7.18
C ILE A 142 4.79 -3.63 8.56
N GLN A 143 5.98 -4.11 8.94
CA GLN A 143 6.21 -4.72 10.25
C GLN A 143 5.93 -3.73 11.40
N ASN A 144 6.37 -2.48 11.27
CA ASN A 144 6.06 -1.43 12.24
C ASN A 144 4.55 -1.17 12.35
N PHE A 145 3.85 -1.13 11.21
CA PHE A 145 2.39 -1.04 11.19
C PHE A 145 1.76 -2.24 11.91
N GLU A 146 2.17 -3.47 11.58
CA GLU A 146 1.63 -4.70 12.16
C GLU A 146 1.81 -4.73 13.68
N ASN A 147 3.00 -4.36 14.16
CA ASN A 147 3.27 -4.27 15.60
C ASN A 147 2.30 -3.30 16.30
N ILE A 148 2.09 -2.10 15.76
CA ILE A 148 1.15 -1.12 16.34
C ILE A 148 -0.29 -1.62 16.22
N PHE A 149 -0.67 -2.19 15.07
CA PHE A 149 -2.00 -2.70 14.82
C PHE A 149 -2.39 -3.82 15.79
N PHE A 150 -1.52 -4.82 15.96
CA PHE A 150 -1.78 -5.94 16.87
C PHE A 150 -1.71 -5.50 18.35
N GLU A 151 -0.85 -4.56 18.71
CA GLU A 151 -0.85 -3.99 20.07
C GLU A 151 -2.14 -3.21 20.35
N LEU A 152 -2.69 -2.48 19.36
CA LEU A 152 -4.00 -1.83 19.50
C LEU A 152 -5.14 -2.84 19.60
N LEU A 153 -5.10 -3.96 18.87
CA LEU A 153 -6.09 -5.04 19.02
C LEU A 153 -6.05 -5.66 20.41
N LYS A 154 -4.85 -5.85 20.98
CA LYS A 154 -4.68 -6.31 22.36
C LYS A 154 -5.24 -5.27 23.34
N THR A 155 -4.87 -4.00 23.17
CA THR A 155 -5.38 -2.87 23.96
C THR A 155 -6.92 -2.78 23.88
N LYS A 156 -7.52 -3.06 22.71
CA LYS A 156 -8.99 -3.15 22.55
C LYS A 156 -9.58 -4.22 23.47
N ASN A 157 -8.97 -5.41 23.50
CA ASN A 157 -9.44 -6.51 24.33
C ASN A 157 -9.29 -6.22 25.83
N ASP A 158 -8.25 -5.49 26.22
CA ASP A 158 -8.09 -5.04 27.61
C ASP A 158 -9.14 -3.98 27.96
N ALA A 159 -9.39 -3.01 27.08
CA ALA A 159 -10.44 -2.00 27.27
C ALA A 159 -11.86 -2.61 27.35
N ILE A 160 -12.09 -3.77 26.73
CA ILE A 160 -13.34 -4.53 26.92
C ILE A 160 -13.50 -4.94 28.39
N GLN A 161 -12.42 -5.37 29.06
CA GLN A 161 -12.49 -5.81 30.46
C GLN A 161 -12.87 -4.69 31.44
N ASP A 162 -12.56 -3.44 31.09
CA ASP A 162 -12.93 -2.27 31.88
C ASP A 162 -14.42 -1.90 31.77
N ILE A 163 -15.09 -2.37 30.71
CA ILE A 163 -16.53 -2.20 30.55
C ILE A 163 -17.23 -3.05 31.61
N SER A 164 -18.03 -2.40 32.45
CA SER A 164 -18.75 -3.06 33.52
C SER A 164 -20.23 -2.72 33.56
N PHE A 165 -21.02 -3.66 34.08
CA PHE A 165 -22.47 -3.54 34.22
C PHE A 165 -22.89 -4.07 35.59
N HIS A 166 -23.67 -3.30 36.34
CA HIS A 166 -24.18 -3.70 37.64
C HIS A 166 -25.59 -4.27 37.48
N THR A 167 -25.81 -5.50 37.94
CA THR A 167 -27.13 -6.15 37.88
C THR A 167 -27.48 -6.79 39.22
N LYS A 168 -28.78 -6.92 39.49
CA LYS A 168 -29.28 -7.69 40.63
C LYS A 168 -29.25 -9.19 40.30
N LYS A 169 -28.89 -10.00 41.28
CA LYS A 169 -28.96 -11.47 41.24
C LYS A 169 -29.68 -11.95 42.50
N SER A 170 -30.59 -12.91 42.36
CA SER A 170 -31.26 -13.54 43.51
C SER A 170 -30.22 -14.18 44.43
N SER A 171 -30.32 -13.91 45.73
CA SER A 171 -29.38 -14.39 46.74
C SER A 171 -30.13 -14.76 48.00
N LEU A 172 -30.01 -16.02 48.41
CA LEU A 172 -30.60 -16.55 49.65
C LEU A 172 -29.91 -16.00 50.91
N ASN A 173 -28.72 -15.40 50.75
CA ASN A 173 -27.89 -14.88 51.84
C ASN A 173 -28.04 -13.36 52.03
N SER A 174 -28.86 -12.69 51.20
CA SER A 174 -29.12 -11.25 51.31
C SER A 174 -30.43 -11.00 52.06
N ALA A 175 -30.42 -10.03 52.98
CA ALA A 175 -31.63 -9.61 53.71
C ALA A 175 -32.74 -9.10 52.78
N THR A 176 -32.40 -8.61 51.58
CA THR A 176 -33.37 -8.16 50.57
C THR A 176 -33.77 -9.26 49.57
N GLY A 177 -33.19 -10.46 49.67
CA GLY A 177 -33.36 -11.56 48.72
C GLY A 177 -32.59 -11.40 47.39
N PHE A 178 -31.81 -10.32 47.25
CA PHE A 178 -30.96 -10.09 46.08
C PHE A 178 -29.63 -9.43 46.46
N GLU A 179 -28.59 -9.69 45.68
CA GLU A 179 -27.29 -9.04 45.76
C GLU A 179 -26.99 -8.31 44.44
N PHE A 180 -26.23 -7.21 44.52
CA PHE A 180 -25.73 -6.53 43.33
C PHE A 180 -24.40 -7.15 42.92
N ILE A 181 -24.34 -7.62 41.68
CA ILE A 181 -23.12 -8.16 41.08
C ILE A 181 -22.62 -7.23 39.98
N LYS A 182 -21.29 -7.14 39.88
CA LYS A 182 -20.60 -6.46 38.77
C LYS A 182 -20.21 -7.52 37.74
N ILE A 183 -20.69 -7.35 36.51
CA ILE A 183 -20.28 -8.13 35.35
C ILE A 183 -19.33 -7.26 34.53
N ASN A 184 -18.28 -7.84 33.95
CA ASN A 184 -17.28 -7.13 33.16
C ASN A 184 -17.18 -7.73 31.74
N GLY A 185 -16.44 -7.06 30.87
CA GLY A 185 -16.06 -7.63 29.59
C GLY A 185 -17.22 -7.76 28.61
N LYS A 186 -17.16 -8.81 27.80
CA LYS A 186 -18.13 -9.12 26.74
C LYS A 186 -19.56 -9.32 27.26
N ASP A 187 -19.70 -9.89 28.45
CA ASP A 187 -21.00 -10.07 29.09
C ASP A 187 -21.60 -8.72 29.51
N ALA A 188 -20.76 -7.80 30.02
CA ALA A 188 -21.20 -6.44 30.36
C ALA A 188 -21.66 -5.67 29.12
N ILE A 189 -20.93 -5.78 28.01
CA ILE A 189 -21.33 -5.19 26.72
C ILE A 189 -22.71 -5.71 26.31
N SER A 190 -22.91 -7.02 26.36
CA SER A 190 -24.17 -7.66 25.98
C SER A 190 -25.33 -7.22 26.89
N ARG A 191 -25.07 -7.00 28.18
CA ARG A 191 -26.05 -6.47 29.15
C ARG A 191 -26.38 -5.00 28.90
N HIS A 192 -25.39 -4.16 28.61
CA HIS A 192 -25.60 -2.77 28.20
C HIS A 192 -26.46 -2.68 26.96
N LEU A 193 -26.17 -3.49 25.94
CA LEU A 193 -26.94 -3.50 24.69
C LEU A 193 -28.35 -4.05 24.89
N ARG A 194 -28.52 -5.05 25.77
CA ARG A 194 -29.84 -5.53 26.14
C ARG A 194 -30.65 -4.44 26.86
N ALA A 195 -30.06 -3.76 27.85
CA ALA A 195 -30.72 -2.66 28.54
C ALA A 195 -31.04 -1.51 27.57
N PHE A 196 -30.12 -1.19 26.66
CA PHE A 196 -30.38 -0.27 25.55
C PHE A 196 -31.52 -0.75 24.66
N LYS A 197 -31.76 -2.04 24.45
CA LYS A 197 -32.91 -2.49 23.65
C LYS A 197 -34.22 -2.55 24.44
N GLU A 198 -34.19 -2.68 25.76
CA GLU A 198 -35.37 -3.00 26.57
C GLU A 198 -35.87 -1.84 27.46
N THR A 199 -35.10 -0.76 27.60
CA THR A 199 -35.43 0.35 28.52
C THR A 199 -36.06 1.53 27.79
N ASP A 200 -37.22 2.01 28.24
CA ASP A 200 -37.77 3.27 27.75
C ASP A 200 -36.95 4.44 28.27
N TYR A 201 -36.54 5.30 27.34
CA TYR A 201 -35.77 6.51 27.62
C TYR A 201 -36.13 7.61 26.61
N GLY A 202 -37.28 7.49 25.92
CA GLY A 202 -37.59 8.33 24.78
C GLY A 202 -36.66 8.05 23.60
N LYS A 203 -35.82 9.03 23.23
CA LYS A 203 -34.92 8.92 22.08
C LYS A 203 -33.73 8.02 22.38
N TRP A 204 -33.21 7.35 21.35
CA TRP A 204 -32.08 6.43 21.54
C TRP A 204 -30.80 7.20 21.89
N GLU A 205 -30.65 8.43 21.39
CA GLU A 205 -29.54 9.35 21.66
C GLU A 205 -29.45 9.70 23.15
N ASP A 206 -30.61 9.87 23.81
CA ASP A 206 -30.66 10.21 25.23
C ASP A 206 -30.15 9.06 26.09
N TYR A 207 -30.55 7.81 25.79
CA TYR A 207 -29.98 6.66 26.48
C TYR A 207 -28.48 6.54 26.19
N TYR A 208 -28.09 6.71 24.92
CA TYR A 208 -26.70 6.59 24.48
C TYR A 208 -25.79 7.55 25.27
N ASN A 209 -26.19 8.82 25.37
CA ASN A 209 -25.44 9.85 26.09
C ASN A 209 -25.38 9.64 27.59
N ASN A 210 -26.47 9.21 28.21
CA ASN A 210 -26.52 9.10 29.66
C ASN A 210 -25.92 7.79 30.19
N ASN A 211 -25.99 6.71 29.41
CA ASN A 211 -25.62 5.38 29.87
C ASN A 211 -24.48 4.76 29.07
N LEU A 212 -24.59 4.70 27.74
CA LEU A 212 -23.69 3.89 26.92
C LEU A 212 -22.31 4.56 26.75
N ILE A 213 -22.26 5.86 26.45
CA ILE A 213 -21.02 6.57 26.14
C ILE A 213 -20.02 6.51 27.30
N ASN A 214 -20.49 6.63 28.53
CA ASN A 214 -19.63 6.61 29.72
C ASN A 214 -18.93 5.25 29.89
N SER A 215 -19.65 4.15 29.64
CA SER A 215 -19.08 2.80 29.75
C SER A 215 -18.20 2.42 28.56
N PHE A 216 -18.47 2.94 27.35
CA PHE A 216 -17.79 2.49 26.12
C PHE A 216 -16.78 3.49 25.53
N SER A 217 -16.64 4.70 26.09
CA SER A 217 -15.85 5.78 25.49
C SER A 217 -14.41 5.40 25.14
N SER A 218 -13.68 4.76 26.06
CA SER A 218 -12.30 4.30 25.83
C SER A 218 -12.25 3.27 24.71
N TYR A 219 -13.13 2.28 24.78
CA TYR A 219 -13.26 1.22 23.77
C TYR A 219 -13.50 1.80 22.36
N PHE A 220 -14.48 2.70 22.20
CA PHE A 220 -14.76 3.31 20.90
C PHE A 220 -13.60 4.15 20.36
N ARG A 221 -12.85 4.85 21.23
CA ARG A 221 -11.65 5.60 20.82
C ARG A 221 -10.54 4.68 20.32
N ILE A 222 -10.34 3.54 20.97
CA ILE A 222 -9.36 2.53 20.53
C ILE A 222 -9.78 1.92 19.19
N CYS A 223 -11.06 1.54 19.05
CA CYS A 223 -11.58 1.05 17.77
C CYS A 223 -11.44 2.08 16.64
N TYR A 224 -11.69 3.36 16.93
CA TYR A 224 -11.44 4.43 15.96
C TYR A 224 -9.96 4.54 15.59
N GLN A 225 -9.06 4.46 16.58
CA GLN A 225 -7.62 4.50 16.34
C GLN A 225 -7.15 3.35 15.45
N ILE A 226 -7.71 2.15 15.62
CA ILE A 226 -7.39 0.98 14.79
C ILE A 226 -7.79 1.24 13.33
N VAL A 227 -9.05 1.63 13.08
CA VAL A 227 -9.51 1.83 11.70
C VAL A 227 -8.80 3.00 11.03
N ARG A 228 -8.48 4.06 11.80
CA ARG A 228 -7.71 5.20 11.30
C ARG A 228 -6.28 4.81 10.95
N LEU A 229 -5.63 3.99 11.79
CA LEU A 229 -4.29 3.47 11.51
C LEU A 229 -4.26 2.69 10.19
N ILE A 230 -5.32 1.95 9.87
CA ILE A 230 -5.44 1.22 8.59
C ILE A 230 -5.68 2.19 7.43
N ASP A 231 -6.65 3.09 7.58
CA ASP A 231 -7.08 3.97 6.48
C ASP A 231 -6.03 5.01 6.08
N ASP A 232 -5.34 5.59 7.07
CA ASP A 232 -4.33 6.62 6.85
C ASP A 232 -2.95 6.05 6.43
N ASN A 233 -2.77 4.71 6.41
CA ASN A 233 -1.46 4.12 6.13
C ASN A 233 -1.10 4.16 4.63
N THR A 234 -0.18 5.05 4.28
CA THR A 234 0.28 5.26 2.90
C THR A 234 1.02 4.05 2.31
N THR A 235 1.78 3.32 3.13
CA THR A 235 2.46 2.09 2.71
C THR A 235 1.45 1.02 2.33
N LEU A 236 0.40 0.81 3.13
CA LEU A 236 -0.65 -0.14 2.76
C LEU A 236 -1.42 0.35 1.54
N ALA A 237 -1.73 1.64 1.43
CA ALA A 237 -2.49 2.22 0.33
C ALA A 237 -1.78 2.16 -1.04
N SER A 238 -0.45 2.04 -1.06
CA SER A 238 0.34 1.89 -2.29
C SER A 238 0.44 0.44 -2.78
N LEU A 239 0.25 -0.53 -1.89
CA LEU A 239 0.34 -1.96 -2.19
C LEU A 239 -0.95 -2.50 -2.79
N GLU A 240 -0.93 -2.95 -4.05
CA GLU A 240 -2.03 -3.66 -4.74
C GLU A 240 -3.42 -3.04 -4.57
N ARG A 241 -3.85 -2.24 -5.56
CA ARG A 241 -5.14 -1.54 -5.52
C ARG A 241 -6.26 -2.31 -6.19
N PHE A 242 -7.45 -2.24 -5.61
CA PHE A 242 -8.68 -2.59 -6.32
C PHE A 242 -8.92 -1.60 -7.46
N LYS A 243 -9.43 -2.06 -8.60
CA LYS A 243 -9.70 -1.18 -9.76
C LYS A 243 -10.74 -0.09 -9.46
N ASN A 244 -11.71 -0.37 -8.59
CA ASN A 244 -12.90 0.46 -8.35
C ASN A 244 -13.11 0.81 -6.87
N LYS A 245 -12.08 0.72 -6.03
CA LYS A 245 -12.17 1.11 -4.61
C LYS A 245 -11.06 2.08 -4.26
N ASP A 246 -11.35 2.95 -3.30
CA ASP A 246 -10.48 3.99 -2.74
C ASP A 246 -9.57 3.46 -1.61
N TYR A 247 -9.45 2.13 -1.49
CA TYR A 247 -8.55 1.43 -0.58
C TYR A 247 -7.83 0.29 -1.29
N SER A 248 -6.71 -0.13 -0.72
CA SER A 248 -5.92 -1.24 -1.22
C SER A 248 -6.40 -2.62 -0.72
N ILE A 249 -5.92 -3.69 -1.36
CA ILE A 249 -6.15 -5.07 -0.91
C ILE A 249 -5.62 -5.24 0.52
N LYS A 250 -4.44 -4.69 0.82
CA LYS A 250 -3.82 -4.78 2.14
C LYS A 250 -4.61 -4.02 3.21
N GLN A 251 -5.09 -2.81 2.93
CA GLN A 251 -5.95 -2.08 3.87
C GLN A 251 -7.22 -2.88 4.19
N LYS A 252 -7.88 -3.44 3.16
CA LYS A 252 -9.07 -4.27 3.35
C LYS A 252 -8.77 -5.53 4.17
N GLN A 253 -7.64 -6.19 3.95
CA GLN A 253 -7.22 -7.37 4.73
C GLN A 253 -7.12 -7.05 6.23
N TYR A 254 -6.40 -6.01 6.64
CA TYR A 254 -6.28 -5.65 8.06
C TYR A 254 -7.60 -5.13 8.64
N PHE A 255 -8.41 -4.41 7.85
CA PHE A 255 -9.74 -4.00 8.28
C PHE A 255 -10.65 -5.20 8.53
N ASP A 256 -10.63 -6.21 7.66
CA ASP A 256 -11.42 -7.43 7.84
C ASP A 256 -10.92 -8.26 9.04
N ILE A 257 -9.62 -8.24 9.36
CA ILE A 257 -9.08 -8.80 10.61
C ILE A 257 -9.71 -8.08 11.81
N PHE A 258 -9.68 -6.74 11.86
CA PHE A 258 -10.32 -5.98 12.93
C PHE A 258 -11.82 -6.28 13.04
N LYS A 259 -12.54 -6.26 11.90
CA LYS A 259 -13.97 -6.57 11.81
C LYS A 259 -14.30 -7.95 12.38
N ALA A 260 -13.48 -8.96 12.09
CA ALA A 260 -13.65 -10.32 12.60
C ALA A 260 -13.48 -10.43 14.13
N THR A 261 -12.85 -9.45 14.79
CA THR A 261 -12.72 -9.43 16.26
C THR A 261 -13.97 -8.93 16.99
N LEU A 262 -14.95 -8.37 16.27
CA LEU A 262 -16.13 -7.73 16.86
C LEU A 262 -17.27 -8.74 17.01
N GLN A 263 -17.83 -8.83 18.22
CA GLN A 263 -19.07 -9.56 18.47
C GLN A 263 -20.30 -8.79 17.99
N GLN A 264 -21.43 -9.49 17.88
CA GLN A 264 -22.71 -8.86 17.50
C GLN A 264 -23.00 -7.62 18.37
N SER A 265 -22.94 -7.73 19.69
CA SER A 265 -23.21 -6.60 20.60
C SER A 265 -22.20 -5.45 20.45
N GLU A 266 -20.93 -5.74 20.12
CA GLU A 266 -19.93 -4.70 19.79
C GLU A 266 -20.29 -3.97 18.49
N LEU A 267 -20.72 -4.69 17.44
CA LEU A 267 -21.15 -4.10 16.17
C LEU A 267 -22.39 -3.22 16.35
N GLU A 268 -23.36 -3.65 17.16
CA GLU A 268 -24.55 -2.85 17.48
C GLU A 268 -24.20 -1.59 18.27
N ALA A 269 -23.30 -1.70 19.26
CA ALA A 269 -22.82 -0.55 20.01
C ALA A 269 -22.14 0.47 19.08
N LEU A 270 -21.30 -0.03 18.17
CA LEU A 270 -20.55 0.78 17.22
C LEU A 270 -21.47 1.47 16.20
N PHE A 271 -22.53 0.79 15.76
CA PHE A 271 -23.56 1.35 14.91
C PHE A 271 -24.17 2.62 15.52
N TYR A 272 -24.65 2.56 16.77
CA TYR A 272 -25.22 3.76 17.39
C TYR A 272 -24.17 4.82 17.74
N ASN A 273 -22.94 4.42 18.10
CA ASN A 273 -21.85 5.37 18.31
C ASN A 273 -21.60 6.24 17.08
N CYS A 274 -21.51 5.62 15.90
CA CYS A 274 -21.20 6.34 14.67
C CYS A 274 -22.36 7.20 14.13
N LEU A 275 -23.60 6.93 14.53
CA LEU A 275 -24.74 7.80 14.21
C LEU A 275 -24.77 9.08 15.04
N TYR A 276 -24.20 9.07 16.24
CA TYR A 276 -24.31 10.21 17.15
C TYR A 276 -23.49 11.43 16.73
N ASN A 277 -22.14 11.34 16.72
CA ASN A 277 -21.28 12.51 16.43
C ASN A 277 -19.91 12.18 15.79
N TYR A 278 -19.69 10.94 15.33
CA TYR A 278 -18.38 10.50 14.82
C TYR A 278 -18.36 10.37 13.29
N ARG A 279 -18.57 11.49 12.58
CA ARG A 279 -18.68 11.50 11.10
C ARG A 279 -17.49 10.84 10.38
N LYS A 280 -16.24 11.23 10.70
CA LYS A 280 -15.05 10.61 10.09
C LYS A 280 -14.95 9.11 10.38
N TYR A 281 -15.33 8.70 11.59
CA TYR A 281 -15.35 7.28 11.93
C TYR A 281 -16.38 6.55 11.08
N LYS A 282 -17.59 7.10 10.98
CA LYS A 282 -18.66 6.59 10.13
C LYS A 282 -18.23 6.42 8.67
N GLU A 283 -17.58 7.41 8.08
CA GLU A 283 -17.08 7.38 6.69
C GLU A 283 -16.09 6.22 6.47
N ILE A 284 -15.16 6.00 7.40
CA ILE A 284 -14.22 4.85 7.32
C ILE A 284 -14.99 3.52 7.43
N LEU A 285 -15.94 3.42 8.36
CA LEU A 285 -16.72 2.20 8.54
C LEU A 285 -17.60 1.87 7.31
N GLU A 286 -18.15 2.89 6.66
CA GLU A 286 -18.87 2.81 5.39
C GLU A 286 -17.96 2.35 4.26
N LYS A 287 -16.78 2.96 4.14
CA LYS A 287 -15.78 2.65 3.12
C LYS A 287 -15.40 1.16 3.10
N TYR A 288 -15.14 0.58 4.26
CA TYR A 288 -14.67 -0.81 4.36
C TYR A 288 -15.75 -1.85 4.66
N GLY A 289 -17.00 -1.45 4.89
CA GLY A 289 -18.10 -2.40 5.09
C GLY A 289 -18.07 -3.12 6.44
N ILE A 290 -18.03 -2.37 7.54
CA ILE A 290 -17.91 -2.94 8.91
C ILE A 290 -19.13 -3.79 9.31
N PHE A 291 -20.32 -3.49 8.80
CA PHE A 291 -21.58 -4.13 9.19
C PHE A 291 -21.93 -5.32 8.29
N GLU A 292 -21.02 -5.79 7.43
CA GLU A 292 -21.17 -7.05 6.69
C GLU A 292 -21.64 -8.23 7.57
N PRO A 293 -21.02 -8.51 8.73
CA PRO A 293 -21.43 -9.63 9.60
C PRO A 293 -22.65 -9.32 10.48
N LEU A 294 -23.21 -8.10 10.42
CA LEU A 294 -24.27 -7.68 11.33
C LEU A 294 -25.55 -8.49 11.11
N VAL A 295 -26.00 -9.18 12.15
CA VAL A 295 -27.26 -9.93 12.10
C VAL A 295 -28.39 -9.04 12.61
N ASN A 296 -29.51 -8.99 11.91
CA ASN A 296 -30.70 -8.35 12.44
C ASN A 296 -31.36 -9.26 13.49
N MET A 297 -30.96 -9.12 14.75
CA MET A 297 -31.53 -9.84 15.89
C MET A 297 -32.55 -8.94 16.60
N GLY A 298 -33.82 -9.32 16.51
CA GLY A 298 -34.94 -8.63 17.15
C GLY A 298 -35.81 -9.59 17.96
N SER A 299 -36.30 -9.13 19.11
CA SER A 299 -37.33 -9.83 19.89
C SER A 299 -38.53 -8.90 20.06
N GLU A 300 -39.70 -9.45 20.39
CA GLU A 300 -40.89 -8.64 20.75
C GLU A 300 -40.66 -7.71 21.96
N LYS A 301 -39.57 -7.94 22.72
CA LYS A 301 -39.17 -7.11 23.86
C LYS A 301 -38.22 -5.97 23.48
N SER A 302 -37.82 -5.87 22.22
CA SER A 302 -36.87 -4.84 21.77
C SER A 302 -37.62 -3.57 21.37
N LEU A 303 -37.36 -2.47 22.10
CA LEU A 303 -37.77 -1.11 21.77
C LEU A 303 -36.98 -0.51 20.62
N ARG A 304 -35.78 -1.02 20.35
CA ARG A 304 -34.85 -0.44 19.36
C ARG A 304 -34.27 -1.54 18.48
N PHE A 305 -34.33 -1.33 17.16
CA PHE A 305 -33.72 -2.22 16.19
C PHE A 305 -32.78 -1.47 15.26
N ILE A 306 -31.73 -2.15 14.80
CA ILE A 306 -30.79 -1.58 13.84
C ILE A 306 -31.50 -1.20 12.54
N LYS A 307 -32.46 -2.04 12.10
CA LYS A 307 -33.26 -1.80 10.88
C LYS A 307 -34.03 -0.46 10.91
N GLU A 308 -34.32 0.08 12.09
CA GLU A 308 -35.01 1.37 12.24
C GLU A 308 -34.15 2.52 11.71
N HIS A 309 -32.82 2.44 11.87
CA HIS A 309 -31.90 3.54 11.57
C HIS A 309 -30.86 3.17 10.51
N ALA A 310 -30.91 1.96 9.94
CA ALA A 310 -29.92 1.49 8.96
C ALA A 310 -29.84 2.38 7.71
N TYR A 311 -30.96 2.99 7.30
CA TYR A 311 -31.00 3.97 6.19
C TYR A 311 -30.10 5.18 6.40
N MET A 312 -29.68 5.46 7.64
CA MET A 312 -28.79 6.57 7.96
C MET A 312 -27.35 6.32 7.51
N TYR A 313 -27.00 5.09 7.13
CA TYR A 313 -25.70 4.71 6.57
C TYR A 313 -25.74 4.62 5.05
N ASP A 314 -24.57 4.74 4.43
CA ASP A 314 -24.38 4.27 3.06
C ASP A 314 -24.51 2.74 2.99
N ILE A 315 -25.06 2.24 1.87
CA ILE A 315 -25.20 0.80 1.62
C ILE A 315 -23.86 0.06 1.66
N SER A 316 -22.75 0.75 1.34
CA SER A 316 -21.39 0.21 1.40
C SER A 316 -20.99 -0.27 2.79
N ALA A 317 -21.56 0.30 3.86
CA ALA A 317 -21.30 -0.12 5.24
C ALA A 317 -21.65 -1.58 5.50
N PHE A 318 -22.58 -2.14 4.71
CA PHE A 318 -23.10 -3.49 4.86
C PHE A 318 -22.48 -4.48 3.87
N ASP A 319 -21.65 -4.01 2.93
CA ASP A 319 -20.92 -4.81 1.93
C ASP A 319 -21.80 -5.91 1.29
N ARG A 320 -21.57 -7.19 1.64
CA ARG A 320 -22.27 -8.36 1.09
C ARG A 320 -23.43 -8.86 1.97
N ASN A 321 -23.87 -8.09 2.95
CA ASN A 321 -24.96 -8.48 3.84
C ASN A 321 -26.31 -8.52 3.11
N LYS A 322 -26.77 -9.73 2.76
CA LYS A 322 -27.99 -9.94 1.97
C LYS A 322 -29.24 -9.30 2.57
N TYR A 323 -29.37 -9.31 3.90
CA TYR A 323 -30.53 -8.73 4.58
C TYR A 323 -30.57 -7.21 4.37
N PHE A 324 -29.46 -6.53 4.62
CA PHE A 324 -29.41 -5.08 4.48
C PHE A 324 -29.42 -4.63 3.01
N LEU A 325 -28.83 -5.41 2.09
CA LEU A 325 -28.97 -5.14 0.65
C LEU A 325 -30.45 -5.17 0.21
N LYS A 326 -31.21 -6.18 0.65
CA LYS A 326 -32.67 -6.23 0.40
C LYS A 326 -33.40 -5.07 1.07
N TYR A 327 -33.06 -4.75 2.32
CA TYR A 327 -33.60 -3.59 3.04
C TYR A 327 -33.43 -2.28 2.25
N PHE A 328 -32.22 -1.99 1.74
CA PHE A 328 -31.99 -0.75 0.98
C PHE A 328 -32.75 -0.70 -0.34
N GLU A 329 -32.96 -1.83 -1.01
CA GLU A 329 -33.80 -1.88 -2.22
C GLU A 329 -35.29 -1.66 -1.89
N GLU A 330 -35.75 -2.17 -0.75
CA GLU A 330 -37.13 -2.04 -0.31
C GLU A 330 -37.49 -0.63 0.18
N ILE A 331 -36.64 0.00 1.01
CA ILE A 331 -36.94 1.34 1.53
C ILE A 331 -36.97 2.42 0.44
N LYS A 332 -36.29 2.20 -0.71
CA LYS A 332 -36.36 3.11 -1.88
C LYS A 332 -37.76 3.24 -2.46
N LYS A 333 -38.66 2.30 -2.16
CA LYS A 333 -40.05 2.30 -2.61
C LYS A 333 -40.97 3.13 -1.70
N ILE A 334 -40.45 3.65 -0.59
CA ILE A 334 -41.18 4.59 0.26
C ILE A 334 -41.25 5.94 -0.47
N ASP A 335 -42.45 6.41 -0.79
CA ASP A 335 -42.65 7.68 -1.46
C ASP A 335 -42.48 8.85 -0.47
N LEU A 336 -41.47 9.67 -0.73
CA LEU A 336 -41.09 10.82 0.09
C LEU A 336 -41.99 12.04 -0.10
N ASN A 337 -42.86 12.04 -1.12
CA ASN A 337 -43.74 13.16 -1.44
C ASN A 337 -45.07 13.12 -0.68
N ILE A 338 -45.38 11.99 -0.03
CA ILE A 338 -46.61 11.82 0.72
C ILE A 338 -46.58 12.74 1.95
N ASN A 339 -47.68 13.44 2.19
CA ASN A 339 -47.82 14.25 3.41
C ASN A 339 -47.76 13.34 4.65
N PRO A 340 -46.87 13.61 5.63
CA PRO A 340 -46.78 12.81 6.84
C PRO A 340 -48.13 12.61 7.55
N ILE A 341 -49.01 13.62 7.53
CA ILE A 341 -50.36 13.53 8.11
C ILE A 341 -51.14 12.37 7.49
N ASN A 342 -51.06 12.19 6.17
CA ASN A 342 -51.75 11.12 5.44
C ASN A 342 -51.19 9.73 5.78
N ILE A 343 -49.86 9.62 5.93
CA ILE A 343 -49.21 8.37 6.38
C ILE A 343 -49.70 7.98 7.77
N TYR A 344 -49.60 8.89 8.74
CA TYR A 344 -49.94 8.57 10.12
C TYR A 344 -51.45 8.36 10.32
N SER A 345 -52.31 9.09 9.58
CA SER A 345 -53.77 8.83 9.60
C SER A 345 -54.09 7.45 9.03
N SER A 346 -53.44 7.06 7.93
CA SER A 346 -53.64 5.75 7.30
C SER A 346 -53.11 4.61 8.16
N ILE A 347 -51.94 4.78 8.80
CA ILE A 347 -51.41 3.83 9.79
C ILE A 347 -52.39 3.65 10.95
N SER A 348 -52.90 4.75 11.54
CA SER A 348 -53.85 4.67 12.65
C SER A 348 -55.15 3.97 12.24
N PHE A 349 -55.62 4.21 11.01
CA PHE A 349 -56.80 3.54 10.48
C PHE A 349 -56.55 2.04 10.29
N LEU A 350 -55.47 1.65 9.61
CA LEU A 350 -55.13 0.25 9.34
C LEU A 350 -54.87 -0.56 10.63
N GLU A 351 -54.28 0.07 11.65
CA GLU A 351 -54.15 -0.50 12.99
C GLU A 351 -55.53 -0.77 13.61
N LYS A 352 -56.46 0.17 13.57
CA LYS A 352 -57.85 -0.03 14.06
C LYS A 352 -58.55 -1.16 13.33
N GLN A 353 -58.22 -1.39 12.05
CA GLN A 353 -58.75 -2.52 11.27
C GLN A 353 -58.08 -3.86 11.60
N GLY A 354 -57.03 -3.87 12.43
CA GLY A 354 -56.23 -5.07 12.75
C GLY A 354 -55.35 -5.54 11.59
N LEU A 355 -55.04 -4.67 10.63
CA LEU A 355 -54.22 -5.01 9.44
C LEU A 355 -52.73 -4.78 9.67
N ILE A 356 -52.38 -3.90 10.61
CA ILE A 356 -51.00 -3.61 10.98
C ILE A 356 -50.80 -3.94 12.46
N PRO A 357 -49.79 -4.76 12.80
CA PRO A 357 -49.46 -5.03 14.18
C PRO A 357 -48.74 -3.82 14.78
N VAL A 358 -49.09 -3.56 16.03
CA VAL A 358 -48.38 -2.67 16.93
C VAL A 358 -48.09 -3.44 18.21
N PHE A 359 -46.98 -3.12 18.86
CA PHE A 359 -46.58 -3.75 20.10
C PHE A 359 -46.04 -2.71 21.07
N TYR A 360 -46.09 -3.07 22.35
CA TYR A 360 -45.68 -2.24 23.47
C TYR A 360 -44.62 -3.00 24.27
N PRO A 361 -43.34 -2.98 23.85
CA PRO A 361 -42.29 -3.81 24.46
C PRO A 361 -42.13 -3.63 25.98
N ASP A 362 -42.40 -2.42 26.44
CA ASP A 362 -42.32 -1.92 27.82
C ASP A 362 -43.71 -1.68 28.44
N GLY A 363 -44.79 -1.98 27.71
CA GLY A 363 -46.17 -1.71 28.10
C GLY A 363 -46.65 -0.26 27.90
N VAL A 364 -45.81 0.65 27.39
CA VAL A 364 -46.13 2.08 27.25
C VAL A 364 -45.80 2.61 25.86
N THR A 365 -44.59 2.33 25.35
CA THR A 365 -44.10 2.83 24.08
C THR A 365 -44.66 2.03 22.92
N LYS A 366 -45.45 2.69 22.08
CA LYS A 366 -46.00 2.10 20.87
C LYS A 366 -44.93 1.95 19.77
N LYS A 367 -44.79 0.75 19.23
CA LYS A 367 -43.91 0.45 18.08
C LYS A 367 -44.67 -0.21 16.94
N LEU A 368 -44.32 0.18 15.71
CA LEU A 368 -44.83 -0.45 14.49
C LEU A 368 -44.09 -1.75 14.21
N GLY A 369 -44.83 -2.79 13.84
CA GLY A 369 -44.30 -4.09 13.45
C GLY A 369 -44.74 -5.21 14.40
N GLY A 370 -44.22 -6.41 14.18
CA GLY A 370 -44.58 -7.59 14.96
C GLY A 370 -44.16 -8.86 14.23
N LYS A 371 -44.06 -9.99 14.94
CA LYS A 371 -43.67 -11.27 14.32
C LYS A 371 -44.67 -11.77 13.27
N GLU A 372 -45.93 -11.34 13.37
CA GLU A 372 -47.03 -11.79 12.51
C GLU A 372 -47.23 -10.90 11.26
N PHE A 373 -46.33 -9.93 11.01
CA PHE A 373 -46.46 -9.06 9.85
C PHE A 373 -45.97 -9.75 8.55
N PRO A 374 -46.62 -9.54 7.39
CA PRO A 374 -46.21 -10.15 6.14
C PRO A 374 -44.78 -9.80 5.72
N ILE A 375 -44.10 -10.75 5.08
CA ILE A 375 -42.72 -10.59 4.60
C ILE A 375 -42.70 -9.83 3.27
N GLU A 376 -43.66 -10.08 2.39
CA GLU A 376 -43.75 -9.47 1.06
C GLU A 376 -44.98 -8.55 0.95
N TYR A 377 -44.85 -7.49 0.14
CA TYR A 377 -45.92 -6.50 -0.02
C TYR A 377 -47.19 -7.12 -0.61
N SER A 378 -47.06 -8.10 -1.52
CA SER A 378 -48.19 -8.81 -2.11
C SER A 378 -49.07 -9.49 -1.06
N ASP A 379 -48.46 -10.06 -0.03
CA ASP A 379 -49.18 -10.75 1.04
C ASP A 379 -49.94 -9.75 1.91
N PHE A 380 -49.32 -8.61 2.22
CA PHE A 380 -49.98 -7.51 2.92
C PHE A 380 -51.15 -6.93 2.12
N TYR A 381 -50.94 -6.69 0.82
CA TYR A 381 -52.00 -6.21 -0.08
C TYR A 381 -53.18 -7.19 -0.13
N ASN A 382 -52.90 -8.49 -0.20
CA ASN A 382 -53.93 -9.53 -0.15
C ASN A 382 -54.71 -9.52 1.18
N LEU A 383 -54.05 -9.27 2.32
CA LEU A 383 -54.75 -9.13 3.60
C LEU A 383 -55.72 -7.94 3.60
N VAL A 384 -55.32 -6.81 3.02
CA VAL A 384 -56.18 -5.63 2.86
C VAL A 384 -57.39 -5.99 1.99
N LEU A 385 -57.17 -6.64 0.84
CA LEU A 385 -58.26 -7.09 -0.05
C LEU A 385 -59.21 -8.08 0.64
N MET A 386 -58.67 -9.03 1.41
CA MET A 386 -59.48 -9.96 2.20
C MET A 386 -60.37 -9.23 3.21
N LYS A 387 -59.84 -8.20 3.88
CA LYS A 387 -60.61 -7.36 4.81
C LYS A 387 -61.72 -6.59 4.10
N ILE A 388 -61.42 -5.98 2.96
CA ILE A 388 -62.41 -5.29 2.12
C ILE A 388 -63.53 -6.26 1.71
N ASN A 389 -63.18 -7.45 1.23
CA ASN A 389 -64.14 -8.46 0.81
C ASN A 389 -64.99 -8.97 1.98
N LEU A 390 -64.41 -9.11 3.17
CA LEU A 390 -65.14 -9.42 4.39
C LEU A 390 -66.21 -8.35 4.68
N TYR A 391 -65.84 -7.07 4.61
CA TYR A 391 -66.78 -5.97 4.80
C TYR A 391 -67.89 -5.96 3.74
N LYS A 392 -67.55 -6.14 2.45
CA LYS A 392 -68.54 -6.23 1.37
C LYS A 392 -69.53 -7.38 1.59
N LYS A 393 -69.06 -8.53 2.07
CA LYS A 393 -69.91 -9.67 2.42
C LYS A 393 -70.82 -9.37 3.61
N THR A 394 -70.30 -8.73 4.66
CA THR A 394 -71.09 -8.34 5.83
C THR A 394 -72.16 -7.30 5.48
N VAL A 395 -71.83 -6.30 4.64
CA VAL A 395 -72.79 -5.32 4.10
C VAL A 395 -73.91 -6.04 3.34
N SER A 396 -73.58 -6.98 2.45
CA SER A 396 -74.57 -7.75 1.71
C SER A 396 -75.52 -8.54 2.63
N GLY A 397 -75.01 -9.03 3.76
CA GLY A 397 -75.81 -9.69 4.80
C GLY A 397 -76.82 -8.72 5.44
N TYR A 398 -76.34 -7.58 5.93
CA TYR A 398 -77.22 -6.55 6.50
C TYR A 398 -78.25 -6.02 5.50
N GLU A 399 -77.90 -5.89 4.22
CA GLU A 399 -78.84 -5.50 3.17
C GLU A 399 -79.96 -6.53 2.92
N LEU A 400 -79.70 -7.82 3.17
CA LEU A 400 -80.73 -8.85 3.16
C LEU A 400 -81.62 -8.75 4.40
N ASP A 401 -81.04 -8.57 5.58
CA ASP A 401 -81.78 -8.42 6.84
C ASP A 401 -82.69 -7.18 6.81
N LEU A 402 -82.22 -6.07 6.23
CA LEU A 402 -82.99 -4.84 6.01
C LEU A 402 -84.26 -5.04 5.17
N LYS A 403 -84.31 -6.06 4.31
CA LYS A 403 -85.50 -6.36 3.49
C LYS A 403 -86.57 -7.14 4.24
N VAL A 404 -86.20 -7.78 5.35
CA VAL A 404 -87.06 -8.72 6.09
C VAL A 404 -87.36 -8.23 7.51
N CYS A 405 -86.61 -7.25 8.03
CA CYS A 405 -86.77 -6.71 9.37
C CYS A 405 -87.99 -5.77 9.48
N GLU A 406 -88.87 -6.04 10.44
CA GLU A 406 -90.07 -5.24 10.74
C GLU A 406 -89.88 -4.30 11.95
N ASP A 407 -88.84 -4.50 12.77
CA ASP A 407 -88.55 -3.66 13.94
C ASP A 407 -87.81 -2.37 13.54
N ILE A 408 -88.41 -1.22 13.88
CA ILE A 408 -87.90 0.11 13.54
C ILE A 408 -86.53 0.40 14.18
N ASN A 409 -86.29 -0.08 15.40
CA ASN A 409 -85.03 0.12 16.09
C ASN A 409 -83.91 -0.72 15.48
N GLU A 410 -84.18 -1.98 15.13
CA GLU A 410 -83.23 -2.84 14.44
C GLU A 410 -82.90 -2.33 13.02
N LEU A 411 -83.91 -1.87 12.28
CA LEU A 411 -83.73 -1.22 10.97
C LEU A 411 -82.77 -0.03 11.04
N LYS A 412 -82.86 0.78 12.10
CA LYS A 412 -81.96 1.94 12.29
C LYS A 412 -80.51 1.49 12.54
N ILE A 413 -80.32 0.45 13.35
CA ILE A 413 -79.00 -0.12 13.66
C ILE A 413 -78.36 -0.71 12.39
N PHE A 414 -79.10 -1.51 11.61
CA PHE A 414 -78.58 -2.10 10.38
C PHE A 414 -78.18 -1.06 9.34
N LYS A 415 -78.99 0.00 9.15
CA LYS A 415 -78.61 1.12 8.25
C LYS A 415 -77.32 1.79 8.68
N GLN A 416 -77.17 2.06 9.99
CA GLN A 416 -75.96 2.66 10.52
C GLN A 416 -74.73 1.77 10.32
N ASN A 417 -74.85 0.47 10.56
CA ASN A 417 -73.75 -0.49 10.34
C ASN A 417 -73.34 -0.59 8.86
N VAL A 418 -74.32 -0.57 7.94
CA VAL A 418 -74.05 -0.55 6.48
C VAL A 418 -73.30 0.72 6.07
N GLU A 419 -73.75 1.89 6.55
CA GLU A 419 -73.08 3.16 6.27
C GLU A 419 -71.64 3.18 6.80
N GLU A 420 -71.44 2.72 8.04
CA GLU A 420 -70.12 2.63 8.65
C GLU A 420 -69.17 1.70 7.87
N LEU A 421 -69.63 0.49 7.51
CA LEU A 421 -68.82 -0.47 6.75
C LEU A 421 -68.50 0.03 5.34
N ASN A 422 -69.45 0.67 4.66
CA ASN A 422 -69.21 1.27 3.34
C ASN A 422 -68.18 2.40 3.42
N ASN A 423 -68.22 3.21 4.47
CA ASN A 423 -67.19 4.23 4.71
C ASN A 423 -65.82 3.59 4.96
N GLN A 424 -65.74 2.52 5.77
CA GLN A 424 -64.48 1.79 5.99
C GLN A 424 -63.92 1.17 4.71
N ILE A 425 -64.77 0.59 3.86
CA ILE A 425 -64.38 0.07 2.53
C ILE A 425 -63.82 1.20 1.67
N LYS A 426 -64.53 2.33 1.58
CA LYS A 426 -64.10 3.49 0.81
C LYS A 426 -62.73 3.99 1.25
N ILE A 427 -62.52 4.13 2.56
CA ILE A 427 -61.22 4.56 3.11
C ILE A 427 -60.13 3.57 2.71
N LEU A 428 -60.36 2.25 2.85
CA LEU A 428 -59.37 1.22 2.47
C LEU A 428 -59.03 1.25 0.96
N ASP A 429 -60.03 1.43 0.10
CA ASP A 429 -59.84 1.51 -1.35
C ASP A 429 -59.10 2.80 -1.78
N GLU A 430 -59.18 3.86 -0.98
CA GLU A 430 -58.57 5.17 -1.26
C GLU A 430 -57.14 5.35 -0.68
N ILE A 431 -56.59 4.37 0.06
CA ILE A 431 -55.22 4.46 0.60
C ILE A 431 -54.18 4.27 -0.52
N ASP A 432 -53.71 5.39 -1.06
CA ASP A 432 -52.67 5.47 -2.10
C ASP A 432 -51.26 5.07 -1.61
N CYS A 433 -51.01 5.16 -0.31
CA CYS A 433 -49.70 4.99 0.32
C CYS A 433 -49.45 3.60 0.94
N LEU A 434 -50.24 2.58 0.58
CA LEU A 434 -50.17 1.24 1.15
C LEU A 434 -48.77 0.60 1.07
N GLU A 435 -48.07 0.72 -0.05
CA GLU A 435 -46.70 0.17 -0.21
C GLU A 435 -45.68 0.89 0.68
N SER A 436 -45.79 2.21 0.82
CA SER A 436 -44.94 2.99 1.73
C SER A 436 -45.17 2.58 3.18
N ILE A 437 -46.44 2.48 3.59
CA ILE A 437 -46.83 2.03 4.93
C ILE A 437 -46.29 0.62 5.22
N PHE A 438 -46.38 -0.29 4.26
CA PHE A 438 -45.86 -1.65 4.41
C PHE A 438 -44.37 -1.64 4.81
N TYR A 439 -43.53 -0.90 4.09
CA TYR A 439 -42.09 -0.86 4.38
C TYR A 439 -41.77 -0.12 5.68
N LEU A 440 -42.50 0.94 6.02
CA LEU A 440 -42.38 1.62 7.30
C LEU A 440 -42.67 0.68 8.48
N VAL A 441 -43.74 -0.12 8.40
CA VAL A 441 -44.11 -1.09 9.43
C VAL A 441 -43.11 -2.25 9.49
N LYS A 442 -42.76 -2.84 8.33
CA LYS A 442 -41.83 -3.97 8.23
C LYS A 442 -40.50 -3.66 8.91
N TYR A 443 -39.99 -2.45 8.71
CA TYR A 443 -38.71 -2.02 9.25
C TYR A 443 -38.78 -1.15 10.50
N SER A 444 -39.99 -0.86 10.99
CA SER A 444 -40.22 -0.04 12.18
C SER A 444 -39.62 1.38 12.02
N ILE A 445 -39.62 1.90 10.79
CA ILE A 445 -39.03 3.21 10.45
C ILE A 445 -40.04 4.31 10.80
N ASP A 446 -39.57 5.37 11.48
CA ASP A 446 -40.35 6.60 11.61
C ASP A 446 -40.28 7.43 10.31
N PHE A 447 -41.44 7.78 9.77
CA PHE A 447 -41.53 8.46 8.48
C PHE A 447 -41.00 9.90 8.51
N ASN A 448 -41.20 10.64 9.62
CA ASN A 448 -40.70 12.00 9.75
C ASN A 448 -39.17 12.02 9.81
N GLU A 449 -38.57 11.11 10.58
CA GLU A 449 -37.11 10.96 10.64
C GLU A 449 -36.54 10.55 9.28
N TYR A 450 -37.18 9.60 8.61
CA TYR A 450 -36.76 9.14 7.28
C TYR A 450 -36.81 10.26 6.23
N ILE A 451 -37.90 11.04 6.19
CA ILE A 451 -38.00 12.22 5.32
C ILE A 451 -36.94 13.24 5.69
N GLY A 452 -36.77 13.55 6.98
CA GLY A 452 -35.81 14.55 7.46
C GLY A 452 -34.39 14.23 7.02
N PHE A 453 -33.98 12.95 7.15
CA PHE A 453 -32.68 12.48 6.69
C PHE A 453 -32.49 12.61 5.18
N ASN A 454 -33.47 12.17 4.38
CA ASN A 454 -33.37 12.23 2.92
C ASN A 454 -33.43 13.65 2.37
N LYS A 455 -34.21 14.55 2.98
CA LYS A 455 -34.21 15.98 2.63
C LYS A 455 -32.88 16.65 3.00
N GLY A 456 -32.29 16.29 4.15
CA GLY A 456 -30.97 16.76 4.56
C GLY A 456 -29.86 16.40 3.56
N LYS A 457 -29.89 15.17 3.00
CA LYS A 457 -28.97 14.73 1.93
C LYS A 457 -29.14 15.49 0.62
N LEU A 458 -30.34 15.98 0.30
CA LEU A 458 -30.59 16.76 -0.93
C LEU A 458 -30.12 18.22 -0.82
N THR A 459 -29.90 18.70 0.41
CA THR A 459 -29.44 20.07 0.71
C THR A 459 -27.93 20.17 1.01
N SER A 460 -27.24 19.03 1.15
CA SER A 460 -25.80 18.91 1.39
C SER A 460 -25.08 18.41 0.16
#